data_AF-A0A1Y5JZ50-F1
#
_entry.id   AF-A0A1Y5JZ50-F1
#
_cell.length_a   1.000
_cell.length_b   1.000
_cell.length_c   1.000
_cell.angle_alpha   90.00
_cell.angle_beta   90.00
_cell.angle_gamma   90.00
#
_symmetry.space_group_name_H-M   'P 1'
#
loop_
_entity.id
_entity.type
_entity.pdbx_description
1 polymer ?
#
loop_
_entity_poly.entity_id
_entity_poly.type
_entity_poly.pdbx_seq_one_letter_code
_entity_poly.pdbx_strand_id
1 'polypeptide(L)'
;MELNRLTGTNRISEEYNLLNDNADTIEQAFEESDASVVGVQQNLDDHEADDTRHWTTADRDKMNGIAPGAQVNSVTSVAGRTGAVAVGWTDVESRPSSSVAAIDAAVTKVGGIEAGAEVNQNAFAQVNNITASSESDALTITGGTGISVSTNPTTKTVNITATGSSTPGPHAASHLEDGSDPIPLATPTNGGLMSAEDKDKLNSIPSGPPWTWADLEG
;
A
#
# COMPACT_ATOMS: atom_id res chain seq x y z
N MET A 1 130.50 50.82 16.77
CA MET A 1 130.24 49.43 16.35
C MET A 1 128.72 49.31 16.26
N GLU A 2 128.20 49.71 15.11
CA GLU A 2 126.76 49.82 14.88
C GLU A 2 126.24 48.41 14.63
N LEU A 3 125.52 47.85 15.61
CA LEU A 3 124.84 46.58 15.45
C LEU A 3 123.83 46.76 14.32
N ASN A 4 124.15 46.15 13.18
CA ASN A 4 123.32 46.02 12.00
C ASN A 4 121.97 45.44 12.43
N ARG A 5 121.03 46.33 12.77
CA ARG A 5 119.65 45.97 13.06
C ARG A 5 119.12 45.40 11.75
N LEU A 6 118.81 44.12 11.76
CA LEU A 6 118.25 43.37 10.63
C LEU A 6 117.02 44.11 10.09
N THR A 7 117.23 44.99 9.09
CA THR A 7 116.20 45.68 8.32
C THR A 7 115.75 44.80 7.16
N GLY A 8 115.43 43.54 7.47
CA GLY A 8 114.68 42.65 6.60
C GLY A 8 113.21 42.80 6.91
N THR A 9 112.36 42.82 5.88
CA THR A 9 110.95 43.25 5.94
C THR A 9 110.07 42.47 6.93
N ASN A 10 110.50 41.32 7.45
CA ASN A 10 109.85 40.60 8.55
C ASN A 10 110.88 40.17 9.62
N ARG A 11 110.59 40.42 10.89
CA ARG A 11 111.32 39.84 12.03
C ARG A 11 110.84 38.40 12.25
N ILE A 12 111.72 37.49 12.71
CA ILE A 12 111.35 36.09 13.04
C ILE A 12 110.13 36.01 13.98
N SER A 13 109.99 36.96 14.90
CA SER A 13 108.83 37.06 15.80
C SER A 13 107.51 37.37 15.08
N GLU A 14 107.54 38.12 13.99
CA GLU A 14 106.35 38.46 13.19
C GLU A 14 105.90 37.26 12.36
N GLU A 15 106.84 36.50 11.79
CA GLU A 15 106.54 35.23 11.09
C GLU A 15 105.99 34.17 12.05
N TYR A 16 106.51 34.10 13.28
CA TYR A 16 106.01 33.20 14.31
C TYR A 16 104.56 33.55 14.71
N ASN A 17 104.26 34.84 14.91
CA ASN A 17 102.90 35.26 15.24
C ASN A 17 101.93 34.98 14.08
N LEU A 18 102.31 35.29 12.84
CA LEU A 18 101.51 34.97 11.65
C LEU A 18 101.26 33.47 11.52
N LEU A 19 102.25 32.63 11.82
CA LEU A 19 102.09 31.18 11.81
C LEU A 19 101.08 30.72 12.86
N ASN A 20 101.13 31.31 14.06
CA ASN A 20 100.20 30.99 15.14
C ASN A 20 98.77 31.44 14.78
N ASP A 21 98.60 32.67 14.29
CA ASP A 21 97.31 33.20 13.85
C ASP A 21 96.71 32.36 12.70
N ASN A 22 97.56 31.92 11.76
CA ASN A 22 97.14 31.03 10.68
C ASN A 22 96.74 29.65 11.21
N ALA A 23 97.46 29.11 12.20
CA ALA A 23 97.11 27.84 12.82
C ALA A 23 95.75 27.92 13.52
N ASP A 24 95.50 28.98 14.29
CA ASP A 24 94.22 29.23 14.96
C ASP A 24 93.07 29.39 13.94
N THR A 25 93.32 30.09 12.83
CA THR A 25 92.33 30.27 11.75
C THR A 25 91.99 28.94 11.06
N ILE A 26 93.00 28.08 10.85
CA ILE A 26 92.79 26.76 10.24
C ILE A 26 91.99 25.86 11.19
N GLU A 27 92.29 25.89 12.49
CA GLU A 27 91.55 25.14 13.51
C GLU A 27 90.09 25.58 13.54
N GLN A 28 89.83 26.88 13.59
CA GLN A 28 88.47 27.43 13.52
C GLN A 28 87.73 26.99 12.25
N ALA A 29 88.37 27.09 11.08
CA ALA A 29 87.76 26.68 9.83
C ALA A 29 87.44 25.17 9.79
N PHE A 30 88.27 24.35 10.45
CA PHE A 30 88.05 22.93 10.56
C PHE A 30 86.87 22.60 11.49
N GLU A 31 86.78 23.27 12.64
CA GLU A 31 85.64 23.13 13.57
C GLU A 31 84.31 23.55 12.91
N GLU A 32 84.29 24.66 12.17
CA GLU A 32 83.11 25.11 11.43
C GLU A 32 82.70 24.12 10.34
N SER A 33 83.68 23.55 9.63
CA SER A 33 83.44 22.51 8.63
C SER A 33 82.87 21.23 9.28
N ASP A 34 83.44 20.79 10.41
CA ASP A 34 82.98 19.60 11.13
C ASP A 34 81.54 19.79 11.63
N ALA A 35 81.24 20.94 12.23
CA ALA A 35 79.89 21.30 12.66
C ALA A 35 78.89 21.29 11.49
N SER A 36 79.29 21.81 10.31
CA SER A 36 78.45 21.76 9.11
C SER A 36 78.22 20.33 8.62
N VAL A 37 79.25 19.47 8.63
CA VAL A 37 79.13 18.06 8.22
C VAL A 37 78.19 17.32 9.16
N VAL A 38 78.31 17.54 10.48
CA VAL A 38 77.41 16.96 11.49
C VAL A 38 75.95 17.40 11.24
N GLY A 39 75.72 18.67 10.94
CA GLY A 39 74.38 19.17 10.64
C GLY A 39 73.77 18.54 9.37
N VAL A 40 74.57 18.34 8.33
CA VAL A 40 74.13 17.63 7.12
C VAL A 40 73.83 16.16 7.43
N GLN A 41 74.67 15.49 8.21
CA GLN A 41 74.44 14.09 8.60
C GLN A 41 73.13 13.95 9.38
N GLN A 42 72.85 14.84 10.33
CA GLN A 42 71.59 14.83 11.07
C GLN A 42 70.38 14.95 10.14
N ASN A 43 70.42 15.87 9.17
CA ASN A 43 69.33 16.03 8.21
C ASN A 43 69.12 14.79 7.33
N LEU A 44 70.20 14.07 7.00
CA LEU A 44 70.13 12.82 6.25
C LEU A 44 69.53 11.70 7.10
N ASP A 45 69.95 11.57 8.35
CA ASP A 45 69.43 10.59 9.30
C ASP A 45 67.94 10.84 9.58
N ASP A 46 67.54 12.10 9.78
CA ASP A 46 66.14 12.51 9.96
C ASP A 46 65.28 12.21 8.71
N HIS A 47 65.86 12.35 7.51
CA HIS A 47 65.17 12.00 6.28
C HIS A 47 65.06 10.49 6.08
N GLU A 48 66.11 9.72 6.40
CA GLU A 48 66.12 8.26 6.33
C GLU A 48 65.12 7.64 7.32
N ALA A 49 64.94 8.25 8.49
CA ALA A 49 63.98 7.83 9.52
C ALA A 49 62.52 8.27 9.24
N ASP A 50 62.25 9.03 8.18
CA ASP A 50 60.90 9.53 7.87
C ASP A 50 60.07 8.51 7.07
N ASP A 51 59.49 7.56 7.80
CA ASP A 51 58.57 6.55 7.26
C ASP A 51 57.23 7.14 6.75
N THR A 52 56.95 8.44 6.98
CA THR A 52 55.73 9.09 6.49
C THR A 52 55.89 9.57 5.05
N ARG A 53 57.10 10.02 4.69
CA ARG A 53 57.42 10.50 3.34
C ARG A 53 57.89 9.40 2.40
N HIS A 54 58.32 8.25 2.90
CA HIS A 54 58.76 7.12 2.07
C HIS A 54 57.67 6.07 1.88
N TRP A 55 57.66 5.42 0.72
CA TRP A 55 56.81 4.26 0.46
C TRP A 55 57.63 2.98 0.55
N THR A 56 57.04 1.96 1.16
CA THR A 56 57.66 0.64 1.19
C THR A 56 57.61 0.01 -0.21
N THR A 57 58.43 -1.03 -0.43
CA THR A 57 58.30 -1.86 -1.64
C THR A 57 56.90 -2.45 -1.78
N ALA A 58 56.27 -2.85 -0.66
CA ALA A 58 54.92 -3.38 -0.65
C ALA A 58 53.87 -2.33 -1.08
N ASP A 59 54.04 -1.06 -0.70
CA ASP A 59 53.14 0.01 -1.13
C ASP A 59 53.31 0.30 -2.63
N ARG A 60 54.55 0.31 -3.13
CA ARG A 60 54.81 0.41 -4.58
C ARG A 60 54.20 -0.74 -5.36
N ASP A 61 54.32 -1.97 -4.87
CA ASP A 61 53.74 -3.15 -5.52
C ASP A 61 52.21 -3.09 -5.55
N LYS A 62 51.58 -2.67 -4.44
CA LYS A 62 50.14 -2.40 -4.40
C LYS A 62 49.72 -1.36 -5.42
N MET A 63 50.46 -0.25 -5.53
CA MET A 63 50.14 0.81 -6.49
C MET A 63 50.38 0.38 -7.95
N ASN A 64 51.43 -0.40 -8.22
CA ASN A 64 51.71 -0.94 -9.55
C ASN A 64 50.65 -1.96 -10.01
N GLY A 65 49.99 -2.64 -9.07
CA GLY A 65 48.86 -3.52 -9.35
C GLY A 65 47.57 -2.78 -9.74
N ILE A 66 47.50 -1.46 -9.55
CA ILE A 66 46.35 -0.64 -9.92
C ILE A 66 46.51 -0.24 -11.39
N ALA A 67 45.64 -0.79 -12.26
CA ALA A 67 45.63 -0.42 -13.66
C ALA A 67 45.42 1.10 -13.83
N PRO A 68 46.05 1.75 -14.83
CA PRO A 68 45.82 3.17 -15.10
C PRO A 68 44.32 3.49 -15.21
N GLY A 69 43.82 4.32 -14.29
CA GLY A 69 42.40 4.71 -14.22
C GLY A 69 41.52 3.93 -13.24
N ALA A 70 42.04 2.92 -12.52
CA ALA A 70 41.28 2.23 -11.47
C ALA A 70 41.12 3.11 -10.21
N GLN A 71 39.90 3.23 -9.71
CA GLN A 71 39.58 3.97 -8.48
C GLN A 71 39.73 3.06 -7.24
N VAL A 72 40.22 3.61 -6.12
CA VAL A 72 40.48 2.93 -4.82
C VAL A 72 39.29 2.16 -4.25
N ASN A 73 38.08 2.41 -4.74
CA ASN A 73 36.86 1.71 -4.33
C ASN A 73 35.98 1.38 -5.55
N SER A 74 36.59 0.80 -6.59
CA SER A 74 35.87 0.33 -7.76
C SER A 74 34.91 -0.78 -7.34
N VAL A 75 33.65 -0.43 -7.13
CA VAL A 75 32.56 -1.41 -7.17
C VAL A 75 32.43 -1.83 -8.63
N THR A 76 33.28 -2.78 -9.04
CA THR A 76 33.34 -3.26 -10.43
C THR A 76 31.97 -3.78 -10.85
N SER A 77 31.23 -4.33 -9.88
CA SER A 77 29.80 -4.56 -10.02
C SER A 77 29.05 -4.52 -8.70
N VAL A 78 27.80 -4.05 -8.71
CA VAL A 78 26.79 -4.37 -7.69
C VAL A 78 25.92 -5.47 -8.28
N ALA A 79 25.88 -6.65 -7.66
CA ALA A 79 25.12 -7.81 -8.16
C ALA A 79 25.39 -8.16 -9.64
N GLY A 80 26.64 -8.02 -10.12
CA GLY A 80 27.03 -8.38 -11.48
C GLY A 80 26.85 -7.31 -12.56
N ARG A 81 26.35 -6.10 -12.21
CA ARG A 81 26.20 -4.97 -13.14
C ARG A 81 27.43 -4.05 -13.11
N THR A 82 28.06 -3.79 -14.25
CA THR A 82 29.22 -2.88 -14.40
C THR A 82 28.81 -1.54 -15.04
N GLY A 83 29.60 -0.45 -14.87
CA GLY A 83 29.33 0.87 -15.46
C GLY A 83 28.50 1.81 -14.56
N ALA A 84 27.73 2.75 -15.15
CA ALA A 84 26.80 3.59 -14.40
C ALA A 84 25.69 2.70 -13.80
N VAL A 85 25.81 2.38 -12.51
CA VAL A 85 24.86 1.51 -11.80
C VAL A 85 23.57 2.29 -11.54
N ALA A 86 22.64 2.24 -12.48
CA ALA A 86 21.26 2.60 -12.24
C ALA A 86 20.61 1.47 -11.43
N VAL A 87 20.34 1.71 -10.15
CA VAL A 87 19.66 0.75 -9.26
C VAL A 87 18.21 0.62 -9.73
N GLY A 88 17.86 -0.57 -10.21
CA GLY A 88 16.49 -0.92 -10.58
C GLY A 88 15.69 -1.48 -9.41
N TRP A 89 14.38 -1.59 -9.58
CA TRP A 89 13.45 -2.14 -8.58
C TRP A 89 13.81 -3.56 -8.07
N THR A 90 14.64 -4.30 -8.82
CA THR A 90 15.09 -5.65 -8.49
C THR A 90 16.35 -5.70 -7.62
N ASP A 91 17.07 -4.58 -7.49
CA ASP A 91 18.46 -4.56 -6.99
C ASP A 91 18.56 -4.28 -5.47
N VAL A 92 17.43 -4.12 -4.75
CA VAL A 92 17.40 -3.82 -3.30
C VAL A 92 16.74 -4.99 -2.54
N GLU A 93 17.52 -5.68 -1.71
CA GLU A 93 17.12 -6.88 -0.95
C GLU A 93 16.26 -6.56 0.29
N SER A 94 16.22 -5.30 0.75
CA SER A 94 15.41 -4.85 1.90
C SER A 94 13.95 -4.57 1.55
N ARG A 95 13.31 -5.45 0.78
CA ARG A 95 11.88 -5.35 0.49
C ARG A 95 11.07 -5.77 1.73
N PRO A 96 9.93 -5.11 2.01
CA PRO A 96 9.00 -5.62 3.00
C PRO A 96 8.56 -7.05 2.61
N SER A 97 8.34 -7.89 3.62
CA SER A 97 8.20 -9.36 3.59
C SER A 97 7.03 -9.94 2.78
N SER A 98 6.44 -9.22 1.84
CA SER A 98 5.46 -9.79 0.91
C SER A 98 6.20 -10.57 -0.18
N SER A 99 6.01 -11.89 -0.22
CA SER A 99 6.61 -12.80 -1.21
C SER A 99 6.29 -12.37 -2.65
N VAL A 100 7.16 -12.73 -3.60
CA VAL A 100 6.94 -12.50 -5.05
C VAL A 100 5.57 -13.01 -5.49
N ALA A 101 5.14 -14.16 -4.96
CA ALA A 101 3.81 -14.71 -5.21
C ALA A 101 2.65 -13.82 -4.72
N ALA A 102 2.81 -13.10 -3.61
CA ALA A 102 1.79 -12.19 -3.10
C ALA A 102 1.68 -10.92 -3.96
N ILE A 103 2.82 -10.41 -4.46
CA ILE A 103 2.85 -9.25 -5.36
C ILE A 103 2.36 -9.63 -6.75
N ASP A 104 2.78 -10.76 -7.31
CA ASP A 104 2.29 -11.24 -8.61
C ASP A 104 0.80 -11.57 -8.56
N ALA A 105 0.31 -12.14 -7.45
CA ALA A 105 -1.12 -12.33 -7.24
C ALA A 105 -1.86 -10.99 -7.15
N ALA A 106 -1.32 -9.98 -6.46
CA ALA A 106 -1.90 -8.65 -6.38
C ALA A 106 -1.89 -7.94 -7.75
N VAL A 107 -0.78 -8.00 -8.48
CA VAL A 107 -0.61 -7.41 -9.81
C VAL A 107 -1.50 -8.11 -10.83
N THR A 108 -1.64 -9.44 -10.78
CA THR A 108 -2.58 -10.19 -11.63
C THR A 108 -4.03 -9.82 -11.29
N LYS A 109 -4.35 -9.74 -9.99
CA LYS A 109 -5.69 -9.35 -9.53
C LYS A 109 -6.06 -7.94 -9.98
N VAL A 110 -5.14 -6.98 -9.91
CA VAL A 110 -5.37 -5.58 -10.34
C VAL A 110 -5.27 -5.42 -11.86
N GLY A 111 -4.39 -6.16 -12.53
CA GLY A 111 -4.21 -6.09 -13.98
C GLY A 111 -5.36 -6.67 -14.79
N GLY A 112 -6.17 -7.55 -14.19
CA GLY A 112 -7.42 -8.04 -14.76
C GLY A 112 -8.61 -7.10 -14.57
N ILE A 113 -8.44 -5.98 -13.87
CA ILE A 113 -9.50 -4.99 -13.61
C ILE A 113 -9.37 -3.88 -14.67
N GLU A 114 -10.40 -3.71 -15.51
CA GLU A 114 -10.43 -2.61 -16.48
C GLU A 114 -10.35 -1.25 -15.79
N ALA A 115 -9.81 -0.23 -16.48
CA ALA A 115 -9.72 1.12 -15.94
C ALA A 115 -11.13 1.63 -15.57
N GLY A 116 -11.36 1.88 -14.27
CA GLY A 116 -12.65 2.29 -13.74
C GLY A 116 -13.52 1.17 -13.15
N ALA A 117 -13.07 -0.10 -13.20
CA ALA A 117 -13.74 -1.19 -12.49
C ALA A 117 -13.34 -1.21 -11.00
N GLU A 118 -14.33 -1.35 -10.13
CA GLU A 118 -14.17 -1.35 -8.67
C GLU A 118 -14.04 -2.79 -8.14
N VAL A 119 -13.06 -3.03 -7.27
CA VAL A 119 -12.87 -4.32 -6.63
C VAL A 119 -14.01 -4.55 -5.64
N ASN A 120 -14.86 -5.55 -5.91
CA ASN A 120 -16.01 -5.95 -5.08
C ASN A 120 -17.31 -5.14 -5.28
N GLN A 121 -17.65 -4.77 -6.51
CA GLN A 121 -18.99 -4.26 -6.82
C GLN A 121 -20.02 -5.41 -6.65
N ASN A 122 -20.46 -5.65 -5.41
CA ASN A 122 -21.49 -6.62 -5.07
C ASN A 122 -22.91 -6.06 -5.34
N ALA A 123 -23.02 -4.83 -5.83
CA ALA A 123 -24.28 -4.15 -6.12
C ALA A 123 -24.58 -4.13 -7.63
N PHE A 124 -25.79 -4.51 -8.00
CA PHE A 124 -26.33 -4.21 -9.32
C PHE A 124 -26.55 -2.69 -9.41
N ALA A 125 -26.15 -2.04 -10.51
CA ALA A 125 -26.37 -0.60 -10.70
C ALA A 125 -27.88 -0.22 -10.63
N GLN A 126 -28.75 -1.16 -11.01
CA GLN A 126 -30.19 -1.02 -10.94
C GLN A 126 -30.88 -2.39 -10.88
N VAL A 127 -32.02 -2.49 -10.17
CA VAL A 127 -32.98 -3.60 -10.27
C VAL A 127 -34.31 -3.04 -10.79
N ASN A 128 -34.61 -3.28 -12.07
CA ASN A 128 -35.71 -2.67 -12.81
C ASN A 128 -35.67 -1.13 -12.80
N ASN A 129 -36.36 -0.46 -11.86
CA ASN A 129 -36.39 0.99 -11.73
C ASN A 129 -35.87 1.47 -10.36
N ILE A 130 -35.20 0.60 -9.61
CA ILE A 130 -34.57 0.90 -8.34
C ILE A 130 -33.08 1.08 -8.59
N THR A 131 -32.63 2.32 -8.70
CA THR A 131 -31.22 2.68 -8.93
C THR A 131 -30.44 2.62 -7.62
N ALA A 132 -29.22 2.07 -7.64
CA ALA A 132 -28.33 2.08 -6.48
C ALA A 132 -27.88 3.51 -6.15
N SER A 133 -27.91 3.85 -4.87
CA SER A 133 -27.51 5.16 -4.34
C SER A 133 -26.02 5.25 -3.99
N SER A 134 -25.34 4.10 -3.91
CA SER A 134 -23.91 3.97 -3.61
C SER A 134 -23.32 2.72 -4.27
N GLU A 135 -21.99 2.66 -4.33
CA GLU A 135 -21.20 1.53 -4.86
C GLU A 135 -21.51 0.19 -4.16
N SER A 136 -21.95 0.25 -2.90
CA SER A 136 -22.58 -0.86 -2.18
C SER A 136 -23.93 -0.38 -1.65
N ASP A 137 -25.02 -1.01 -2.09
CA ASP A 137 -26.39 -0.68 -1.70
C ASP A 137 -27.23 -1.95 -1.49
N ALA A 138 -28.30 -1.86 -0.70
CA ALA A 138 -29.16 -2.97 -0.34
C ALA A 138 -30.55 -2.85 -0.99
N LEU A 139 -30.96 -3.87 -1.76
CA LEU A 139 -32.35 -4.02 -2.17
C LEU A 139 -33.18 -4.55 -0.99
N THR A 140 -34.09 -3.73 -0.48
CA THR A 140 -35.03 -4.13 0.58
C THR A 140 -36.37 -4.52 -0.02
N ILE A 141 -36.86 -5.72 0.32
CA ILE A 141 -38.18 -6.21 -0.10
C ILE A 141 -39.07 -6.32 1.15
N THR A 142 -40.09 -5.47 1.25
CA THR A 142 -41.04 -5.44 2.37
C THR A 142 -42.36 -6.08 2.00
N GLY A 143 -42.91 -6.91 2.88
CA GLY A 143 -44.28 -7.43 2.75
C GLY A 143 -45.32 -6.34 3.00
N GLY A 144 -46.21 -6.11 2.04
CA GLY A 144 -47.40 -5.27 2.22
C GLY A 144 -48.56 -6.03 2.86
N THR A 145 -49.74 -5.41 2.91
CA THR A 145 -50.97 -6.09 3.35
C THR A 145 -51.23 -7.34 2.50
N GLY A 146 -51.36 -8.49 3.16
CA GLY A 146 -51.61 -9.77 2.50
C GLY A 146 -50.41 -10.35 1.76
N ILE A 147 -49.19 -9.83 1.97
CA ILE A 147 -47.94 -10.38 1.45
C ILE A 147 -46.96 -10.59 2.61
N SER A 148 -46.46 -11.81 2.79
CA SER A 148 -45.33 -12.12 3.66
C SER A 148 -44.07 -12.30 2.84
N VAL A 149 -42.96 -11.72 3.29
CA VAL A 149 -41.64 -11.89 2.71
C VAL A 149 -40.77 -12.59 3.74
N SER A 150 -40.11 -13.68 3.35
CA SER A 150 -39.15 -14.38 4.20
C SER A 150 -37.87 -14.67 3.43
N THR A 151 -36.74 -14.71 4.13
CA THR A 151 -35.42 -14.93 3.54
C THR A 151 -34.75 -16.15 4.15
N ASN A 152 -34.09 -16.96 3.32
CA ASN A 152 -33.21 -18.03 3.79
C ASN A 152 -31.74 -17.69 3.44
N PRO A 153 -30.94 -17.23 4.42
CA PRO A 153 -29.55 -16.82 4.17
C PRO A 153 -28.62 -17.99 3.85
N THR A 154 -29.02 -19.24 4.16
CA THR A 154 -28.25 -20.44 3.86
C THR A 154 -28.41 -20.83 2.39
N THR A 155 -29.65 -20.90 1.90
CA THR A 155 -29.94 -21.26 0.50
C THR A 155 -29.93 -20.08 -0.46
N LYS A 156 -29.76 -18.85 0.03
CA LYS A 156 -29.77 -17.60 -0.76
C LYS A 156 -31.10 -17.37 -1.50
N THR A 157 -32.22 -17.70 -0.86
CA THR A 157 -33.56 -17.54 -1.46
C THR A 157 -34.39 -16.50 -0.71
N VAL A 158 -35.23 -15.78 -1.47
CA VAL A 158 -36.30 -14.92 -0.96
C VAL A 158 -37.63 -15.58 -1.33
N ASN A 159 -38.47 -15.81 -0.34
CA ASN A 159 -39.80 -16.36 -0.51
C ASN A 159 -40.83 -15.24 -0.31
N ILE A 160 -41.62 -14.98 -1.34
CA ILE A 160 -42.72 -14.01 -1.31
C ILE A 160 -44.01 -14.82 -1.36
N THR A 161 -44.82 -14.70 -0.31
CA THR A 161 -46.04 -15.46 -0.14
C THR A 161 -47.22 -14.52 -0.01
N ALA A 162 -48.25 -14.69 -0.83
CA ALA A 162 -49.53 -14.04 -0.60
C ALA A 162 -50.19 -14.69 0.65
N THR A 163 -50.29 -13.93 1.73
CA THR A 163 -50.90 -14.33 3.02
C THR A 163 -52.30 -13.77 3.21
N GLY A 164 -52.72 -12.82 2.37
CA GLY A 164 -54.10 -12.39 2.34
C GLY A 164 -54.97 -13.48 1.75
N SER A 165 -56.10 -13.79 2.39
CA SER A 165 -57.31 -14.08 1.60
C SER A 165 -57.45 -12.90 0.65
N SER A 166 -57.57 -13.14 -0.65
CA SER A 166 -58.06 -12.10 -1.56
C SER A 166 -59.24 -11.43 -0.87
N THR A 167 -59.09 -10.16 -0.47
CA THR A 167 -60.25 -9.34 -0.11
C THR A 167 -61.01 -9.30 -1.42
N PRO A 168 -62.11 -10.05 -1.57
CA PRO A 168 -62.80 -9.98 -2.83
C PRO A 168 -63.20 -8.52 -3.00
N GLY A 169 -63.11 -8.02 -4.24
CA GLY A 169 -63.33 -6.61 -4.53
C GLY A 169 -64.66 -6.13 -3.93
N PRO A 170 -64.87 -4.82 -3.74
CA PRO A 170 -66.09 -4.28 -3.14
C PRO A 170 -67.31 -4.98 -3.75
N HIS A 171 -67.90 -5.92 -3.03
CA HIS A 171 -69.16 -6.51 -3.46
C HIS A 171 -70.13 -5.34 -3.37
N ALA A 172 -70.82 -5.02 -4.47
CA ALA A 172 -71.89 -4.04 -4.44
C ALA A 172 -72.78 -4.34 -3.21
N ALA A 173 -73.39 -3.32 -2.61
CA ALA A 173 -74.16 -3.44 -1.36
C ALA A 173 -75.32 -4.45 -1.39
N SER A 174 -75.49 -5.18 -2.48
CA SER A 174 -76.60 -6.03 -2.78
C SER A 174 -76.12 -7.22 -3.64
N HIS A 175 -76.14 -8.43 -3.08
CA HIS A 175 -76.05 -9.70 -3.81
C HIS A 175 -77.31 -9.93 -4.66
N LEU A 176 -77.72 -8.94 -5.46
CA LEU A 176 -78.90 -9.05 -6.32
C LEU A 176 -78.54 -9.76 -7.62
N GLU A 177 -79.55 -10.25 -8.34
CA GLU A 177 -79.39 -10.95 -9.61
C GLU A 177 -78.65 -10.11 -10.68
N ASP A 178 -78.66 -8.78 -10.56
CA ASP A 178 -77.96 -7.82 -11.43
C ASP A 178 -76.61 -7.32 -10.87
N GLY A 179 -76.18 -7.84 -9.71
CA GLY A 179 -74.88 -7.53 -9.11
C GLY A 179 -73.71 -8.23 -9.80
N SER A 180 -72.48 -7.75 -9.58
CA SER A 180 -71.25 -8.39 -10.11
C SER A 180 -70.89 -9.70 -9.40
N ASP A 181 -71.52 -9.99 -8.26
CA ASP A 181 -71.37 -11.22 -7.48
C ASP A 181 -72.76 -11.71 -7.00
N PRO A 182 -73.59 -12.22 -7.93
CA PRO A 182 -74.95 -12.64 -7.63
C PRO A 182 -74.95 -13.97 -6.88
N ILE A 183 -75.68 -14.04 -5.77
CA ILE A 183 -76.02 -15.32 -5.14
C ILE A 183 -77.21 -15.90 -5.92
N PRO A 184 -77.14 -17.12 -6.48
CA PRO A 184 -78.27 -17.71 -7.20
C PRO A 184 -79.51 -17.85 -6.32
N LEU A 185 -80.70 -17.93 -6.95
CA LEU A 185 -81.93 -18.30 -6.24
C LEU A 185 -81.79 -19.68 -5.57
N ALA A 186 -82.44 -19.85 -4.42
CA ALA A 186 -82.46 -21.11 -3.72
C ALA A 186 -83.06 -22.24 -4.60
N THR A 187 -82.46 -23.43 -4.51
CA THR A 187 -82.98 -24.65 -5.14
C THR A 187 -83.42 -25.65 -4.07
N PRO A 188 -84.12 -26.76 -4.41
CA PRO A 188 -84.49 -27.77 -3.43
C PRO A 188 -83.30 -28.41 -2.70
N THR A 189 -82.09 -28.36 -3.28
CA THR A 189 -80.89 -29.02 -2.74
C THR A 189 -79.78 -28.06 -2.33
N ASN A 190 -79.92 -26.76 -2.63
CA ASN A 190 -78.87 -25.75 -2.39
C ASN A 190 -79.48 -24.44 -1.89
N GLY A 191 -78.87 -23.84 -0.87
CA GLY A 191 -79.27 -22.52 -0.37
C GLY A 191 -78.98 -21.40 -1.40
N GLY A 192 -79.74 -20.31 -1.33
CA GLY A 192 -79.64 -19.16 -2.23
C GLY A 192 -80.57 -18.01 -1.81
N LEU A 193 -80.73 -16.99 -2.67
CA LEU A 193 -81.68 -15.90 -2.44
C LEU A 193 -83.13 -16.40 -2.56
N MET A 194 -84.04 -15.76 -1.83
CA MET A 194 -85.48 -16.01 -1.98
C MET A 194 -86.02 -15.21 -3.16
N SER A 195 -86.72 -15.86 -4.09
CA SER A 195 -87.32 -15.19 -5.24
C SER A 195 -88.45 -14.23 -4.82
N ALA A 196 -88.76 -13.24 -5.66
CA ALA A 196 -89.91 -12.37 -5.43
C ALA A 196 -91.23 -13.17 -5.39
N GLU A 197 -91.35 -14.19 -6.23
CA GLU A 197 -92.51 -15.10 -6.26
C GLU A 197 -92.66 -15.87 -4.94
N ASP A 198 -91.56 -16.38 -4.39
CA ASP A 198 -91.59 -17.07 -3.10
C ASP A 198 -91.87 -16.09 -1.95
N LYS A 199 -91.43 -14.83 -2.06
CA LYS A 199 -91.82 -13.78 -1.11
C LYS A 199 -93.32 -13.52 -1.15
N ASP A 200 -93.91 -13.45 -2.33
CA ASP A 200 -95.34 -13.24 -2.50
C ASP A 200 -96.16 -14.43 -1.99
N LYS A 201 -95.70 -15.66 -2.24
CA LYS A 201 -96.30 -16.87 -1.64
C LYS A 201 -96.26 -16.81 -0.11
N LEU A 202 -95.11 -16.44 0.47
CA LEU A 202 -94.95 -16.35 1.92
C LEU A 202 -95.83 -15.24 2.53
N ASN A 203 -95.91 -14.09 1.86
CA ASN A 203 -96.76 -12.96 2.29
C ASN A 203 -98.26 -13.29 2.19
N SER A 204 -98.65 -14.23 1.32
CA SER A 204 -100.04 -14.66 1.11
C SER A 204 -100.50 -15.73 2.11
N ILE A 205 -99.61 -16.23 2.98
CA ILE A 205 -100.00 -17.15 4.05
C ILE A 205 -100.79 -16.34 5.11
N PRO A 206 -102.05 -16.71 5.43
CA PRO A 206 -102.85 -15.99 6.41
C PRO A 206 -102.14 -15.91 7.78
N SER A 207 -102.23 -14.76 8.45
CA SER A 207 -101.75 -14.63 9.82
C SER A 207 -102.71 -15.37 10.77
N GLY A 208 -102.43 -16.64 11.04
CA GLY A 208 -103.20 -17.49 11.95
C GLY A 208 -103.43 -18.89 11.38
N PRO A 209 -103.79 -19.87 12.22
CA PRO A 209 -104.18 -21.19 11.73
C PRO A 209 -105.35 -21.05 10.74
N PRO A 210 -105.41 -21.87 9.67
CA PRO A 210 -106.54 -21.89 8.74
C PRO A 210 -107.83 -22.39 9.39
N TRP A 211 -107.73 -22.86 10.63
CA TRP A 211 -108.81 -23.35 11.45
C TRP A 211 -109.12 -22.31 12.51
N THR A 212 -110.37 -21.87 12.55
CA THR A 212 -110.88 -21.15 13.72
C THR A 212 -111.01 -22.16 14.87
N TRP A 213 -111.02 -21.71 16.13
CA TRP A 213 -111.32 -22.60 17.26
C TRP A 213 -112.68 -23.33 17.11
N ALA A 214 -113.59 -22.84 16.26
CA ALA A 214 -114.84 -23.51 15.95
C ALA A 214 -114.69 -24.76 15.06
N ASP A 215 -113.58 -24.91 14.31
CA ASP A 215 -113.38 -26.03 13.39
C ASP A 215 -112.72 -27.25 14.05
N LEU A 216 -112.29 -27.14 15.33
CA LEU A 216 -111.65 -28.22 16.10
C LEU A 216 -112.59 -28.90 17.10
N GLU A 217 -113.84 -28.44 17.26
CA GLU A 217 -114.85 -29.00 18.18
C GLU A 217 -116.03 -29.70 17.48
N GLY A 218 -115.81 -30.25 16.28
CA GLY A 218 -116.76 -31.09 15.54
C GLY A 218 -116.35 -32.55 15.48
#